data_AF-A0A4R9M1G6-F1
#
_entry.id   AF-A0A4R9M1G6-F1
#
_cell.length_a   1.000
_cell.length_b   1.000
_cell.length_c   1.000
_cell.angle_alpha   90.00
_cell.angle_beta   90.00
_cell.angle_gamma   90.00
#
_symmetry.space_group_name_H-M   'P 1'
#
loop_
_entity.id
_entity.type
_entity.pdbx_description
1 polymer ?
#
loop_
_entity_poly.entity_id
_entity_poly.type
_entity_poly.pdbx_seq_one_letter_code
_entity_poly.pdbx_strand_id
1 'polypeptide(L)'
;MSYQIYKLMHMLGIFLLFLSLGGVALFTINGGTKSTNKWKSIAAITHGLALVLLLVAGFGMMARLGIPHGSWPGWVYAKIVVWLTFGGLLAVVYRKPAIAKVLWVGFPLLGVCAAYLAIYKPF
;
A
#
# COMPACT_ATOMS: atom_id res chain seq x y z
N MET A 1 2.15 -21.74 -8.18
CA MET A 1 3.07 -20.96 -7.31
C MET A 1 2.76 -21.25 -5.85
N SER A 2 3.78 -21.42 -5.01
CA SER A 2 3.62 -21.72 -3.59
C SER A 2 3.14 -20.51 -2.78
N TYR A 3 2.62 -20.75 -1.57
CA TYR A 3 2.28 -19.69 -0.62
C TYR A 3 3.48 -18.75 -0.35
N GLN A 4 4.69 -19.30 -0.22
CA GLN A 4 5.89 -18.52 0.09
C GLN A 4 6.24 -17.53 -1.03
N ILE A 5 6.02 -17.89 -2.30
CA ILE A 5 6.27 -16.97 -3.41
C ILE A 5 5.28 -15.81 -3.37
N TYR A 6 3.98 -16.07 -3.15
CA TYR A 6 3.02 -14.99 -2.99
C TYR A 6 3.34 -14.12 -1.76
N LYS A 7 3.76 -14.72 -0.65
CA LYS A 7 4.19 -13.95 0.53
C LYS A 7 5.37 -13.03 0.22
N LEU A 8 6.37 -13.52 -0.53
CA LEU A 8 7.53 -12.72 -0.95
C LEU A 8 7.12 -11.58 -1.90
N MET A 9 6.26 -11.85 -2.89
CA MET A 9 5.72 -10.83 -3.79
C MET A 9 4.93 -9.76 -3.04
N HIS A 10 4.13 -10.17 -2.05
CA HIS A 10 3.36 -9.24 -1.22
C HIS A 10 4.30 -8.35 -0.40
N MET A 11 5.36 -8.92 0.17
CA MET A 11 6.37 -8.16 0.92
C MET A 11 7.12 -7.16 0.02
N LEU A 12 7.51 -7.57 -1.19
CA LEU A 12 8.08 -6.66 -2.18
C LEU A 12 7.12 -5.51 -2.49
N GLY A 13 5.82 -5.82 -2.66
CA GLY A 13 4.77 -4.81 -2.81
C GLY A 13 4.73 -3.81 -1.65
N ILE A 14 4.82 -4.29 -0.40
CA ILE A 14 4.90 -3.41 0.79
C ILE A 14 6.12 -2.48 0.69
N PHE A 15 7.30 -3.01 0.41
CA PHE A 15 8.52 -2.20 0.34
C PHE A 15 8.44 -1.12 -0.74
N LEU A 16 7.95 -1.47 -1.93
CA LEU A 16 7.78 -0.51 -3.02
C LEU A 16 6.71 0.55 -2.71
N LEU A 17 5.63 0.16 -2.00
CA LEU A 17 4.58 1.07 -1.58
C LEU A 17 5.12 2.15 -0.65
N PHE A 18 5.84 1.74 0.40
CA PHE A 18 6.40 2.67 1.38
C PHE A 18 7.56 3.48 0.81
N LEU A 19 8.39 2.89 -0.05
CA LEU A 19 9.46 3.60 -0.76
C LEU A 19 8.90 4.76 -1.60
N SER A 20 7.89 4.47 -2.42
CA SER A 20 7.29 5.48 -3.30
C SER A 20 6.55 6.56 -2.51
N LEU A 21 5.73 6.19 -1.53
CA LEU A 21 4.97 7.16 -0.72
C LEU A 21 5.87 7.99 0.19
N GLY A 22 6.85 7.38 0.85
CA GLY A 22 7.80 8.07 1.72
C GLY A 22 8.66 9.05 0.93
N GLY A 23 9.19 8.63 -0.23
CA GLY A 23 9.97 9.51 -1.10
C GLY A 23 9.18 10.73 -1.58
N VAL A 24 7.93 10.52 -2.02
CA VAL A 24 7.05 11.62 -2.46
C VAL A 24 6.63 12.52 -1.31
N ALA A 25 6.28 11.96 -0.14
CA ALA A 25 5.92 12.76 1.02
C ALA A 25 7.08 13.63 1.48
N LEU A 26 8.29 13.07 1.63
CA LEU A 26 9.46 13.85 2.05
C LEU A 26 9.80 14.96 1.05
N PHE A 27 9.77 14.64 -0.25
CA PHE A 27 9.97 15.63 -1.30
C PHE A 27 8.94 16.78 -1.21
N THR A 28 7.67 16.46 -1.00
CA THR A 28 6.61 17.47 -0.89
C THR A 28 6.68 18.26 0.42
N ILE A 29 7.07 17.64 1.53
CA ILE A 29 7.32 18.32 2.82
C ILE A 29 8.40 19.40 2.66
N ASN A 30 9.41 19.14 1.82
CA ASN A 30 10.49 20.08 1.50
C ASN A 30 10.09 21.12 0.42
N GLY A 31 8.80 21.31 0.15
CA GLY A 31 8.31 22.31 -0.80
C GLY A 31 8.24 21.84 -2.26
N GLY A 32 8.59 20.58 -2.53
CA GLY A 32 8.48 19.98 -3.85
C GLY A 32 7.03 19.82 -4.32
N THR A 33 6.78 20.06 -5.60
CA THR A 33 5.46 19.87 -6.23
C THR A 33 5.53 18.82 -7.33
N LYS A 34 4.38 18.33 -7.79
CA LYS A 34 4.34 17.34 -8.88
C LYS A 34 5.02 17.83 -10.16
N SER A 35 4.96 19.13 -10.46
CA SER A 35 5.60 19.70 -11.64
C SER A 35 7.13 19.73 -11.52
N THR A 36 7.66 19.96 -10.31
CA THR A 36 9.10 20.04 -10.06
C THR A 36 9.76 18.69 -9.80
N ASN A 37 8.99 17.64 -9.50
CA ASN A 37 9.56 16.30 -9.32
C ASN A 37 9.96 15.63 -10.65
N LYS A 38 11.26 15.59 -10.93
CA LYS A 38 11.83 14.89 -12.10
C LYS A 38 11.58 13.37 -12.08
N TRP A 39 11.39 12.79 -10.90
CA TRP A 39 11.16 11.36 -10.69
C TRP A 39 9.67 11.01 -10.51
N LYS A 40 8.74 11.93 -10.79
CA LYS A 40 7.29 11.73 -10.60
C LYS A 40 6.75 10.47 -11.27
N SER A 41 7.22 10.16 -12.49
CA SER A 41 6.75 9.00 -13.25
C SER A 41 7.26 7.71 -12.63
N ILE A 42 8.53 7.67 -12.20
CA ILE A 42 9.11 6.50 -11.54
C ILE A 42 8.39 6.25 -10.22
N ALA A 43 8.19 7.29 -9.41
CA ALA A 43 7.43 7.17 -8.17
C ALA A 43 6.00 6.63 -8.39
N ALA A 44 5.32 7.10 -9.44
CA ALA A 44 3.97 6.63 -9.79
C ALA A 44 3.96 5.17 -10.28
N ILE A 45 4.93 4.76 -11.11
CA ILE A 45 5.07 3.39 -11.59
C ILE A 45 5.39 2.45 -10.42
N THR A 46 6.34 2.82 -9.55
CA THR A 46 6.69 2.06 -8.35
C THR A 46 5.47 1.87 -7.46
N HIS A 47 4.68 2.93 -7.25
CA HIS A 47 3.45 2.86 -6.47
C HIS A 47 2.37 1.98 -7.10
N GLY A 48 2.14 2.12 -8.42
CA GLY A 48 1.20 1.28 -9.16
C GLY A 48 1.59 -0.19 -9.12
N LEU A 49 2.86 -0.51 -9.37
CA LEU A 49 3.40 -1.86 -9.29
C LEU A 49 3.28 -2.44 -7.87
N ALA A 50 3.54 -1.63 -6.85
CA ALA A 50 3.38 -2.02 -5.46
C ALA A 50 1.95 -2.49 -5.17
N LEU A 51 0.93 -1.73 -5.59
CA LEU A 51 -0.48 -2.08 -5.39
C LEU A 51 -0.87 -3.34 -6.16
N VAL A 52 -0.41 -3.47 -7.42
CA VAL A 52 -0.66 -4.69 -8.22
C VAL A 52 -0.07 -5.91 -7.50
N LEU A 53 1.19 -5.84 -7.05
CA LEU A 53 1.83 -6.92 -6.30
C LEU A 53 1.08 -7.23 -5.01
N LEU A 54 0.67 -6.22 -4.25
CA LEU A 54 -0.07 -6.39 -3.01
C LEU A 54 -1.40 -7.12 -3.24
N LEU A 55 -2.18 -6.70 -4.23
CA LEU A 55 -3.49 -7.29 -4.51
C LEU A 55 -3.35 -8.70 -5.12
N VAL A 56 -2.56 -8.86 -6.18
CA VAL A 56 -2.38 -10.16 -6.85
C VAL A 56 -1.80 -11.20 -5.90
N ALA A 57 -0.75 -10.84 -5.15
CA ALA A 57 -0.15 -11.75 -4.20
C ALA A 57 -1.02 -11.98 -2.95
N GLY A 58 -1.80 -10.96 -2.54
CA GLY A 58 -2.78 -11.08 -1.46
C GLY A 58 -3.84 -12.13 -1.78
N PHE A 59 -4.50 -12.02 -2.93
CA PHE A 59 -5.48 -13.02 -3.40
C PHE A 59 -4.83 -14.38 -3.66
N GLY A 60 -3.60 -14.41 -4.19
CA GLY A 60 -2.83 -15.63 -4.35
C GLY A 60 -2.58 -16.36 -3.03
N MET A 61 -2.21 -15.65 -1.96
CA MET A 61 -2.10 -16.23 -0.61
C MET A 61 -3.44 -16.76 -0.10
N MET A 62 -4.54 -16.01 -0.29
CA MET A 62 -5.86 -16.44 0.14
C MET A 62 -6.29 -17.76 -0.50
N ALA A 63 -6.06 -17.91 -1.81
CA ALA A 63 -6.35 -19.15 -2.53
C ALA A 63 -5.54 -20.34 -1.98
N ARG A 64 -4.29 -20.11 -1.54
CA ARG A 64 -3.45 -21.16 -0.91
C ARG A 64 -3.84 -21.47 0.53
N LEU A 65 -4.52 -20.56 1.20
CA LEU A 65 -5.07 -20.76 2.55
C LEU A 65 -6.48 -21.37 2.52
N GLY A 66 -7.06 -21.62 1.34
CA GLY A 66 -8.42 -22.16 1.21
C GLY A 66 -9.53 -21.19 1.64
N ILE A 67 -9.26 -19.88 1.64
CA ILE A 67 -10.30 -18.89 1.98
C ILE A 67 -11.33 -18.85 0.84
N PRO A 68 -12.61 -19.16 1.10
CA PRO A 68 -13.64 -19.31 0.07
C PRO A 68 -13.92 -17.99 -0.66
N HIS A 69 -14.24 -18.06 -1.95
CA HIS A 69 -14.67 -16.90 -2.73
C HIS A 69 -16.11 -16.48 -2.37
N GLY A 70 -16.36 -15.19 -2.20
CA GLY A 70 -17.71 -14.65 -1.97
C GLY A 70 -18.17 -14.63 -0.50
N SER A 71 -17.46 -15.28 0.40
CA SER A 71 -17.74 -15.27 1.85
C SER A 71 -16.45 -15.01 2.64
N TRP A 72 -15.79 -13.88 2.37
CA TRP A 72 -14.55 -13.56 3.05
C TRP A 72 -14.79 -13.17 4.51
N PRO A 73 -13.90 -13.53 5.44
CA PRO A 73 -13.88 -12.95 6.77
C PRO A 73 -13.78 -11.42 6.71
N GLY A 74 -14.33 -10.72 7.70
CA GLY A 74 -14.41 -9.27 7.64
C GLY A 74 -13.02 -8.60 7.59
N TRP A 75 -11.99 -9.19 8.21
CA TRP A 75 -10.61 -8.68 8.18
C TRP A 75 -10.06 -8.59 6.76
N VAL A 76 -10.51 -9.45 5.83
CA VAL A 76 -10.10 -9.42 4.42
C VAL A 76 -10.64 -8.16 3.75
N TYR A 77 -11.94 -7.88 3.92
CA TYR A 77 -12.56 -6.68 3.38
C TYR A 77 -11.90 -5.41 3.94
N ALA A 78 -11.69 -5.37 5.26
CA ALA A 78 -10.99 -4.26 5.91
C ALA A 78 -9.59 -4.04 5.31
N LYS A 79 -8.84 -5.11 5.05
CA LYS A 79 -7.50 -5.02 4.45
C LYS A 79 -7.53 -4.53 2.99
N ILE A 80 -8.53 -4.93 2.21
CA ILE A 80 -8.73 -4.42 0.85
C ILE A 80 -9.02 -2.92 0.88
N VAL A 81 -9.88 -2.46 1.80
CA VAL A 81 -10.15 -1.03 1.99
C VAL A 81 -8.87 -0.26 2.32
N VAL A 82 -7.99 -0.82 3.16
CA VAL A 82 -6.68 -0.22 3.44
C VAL A 82 -5.82 -0.11 2.17
N TRP A 83 -5.75 -1.16 1.33
CA TRP A 83 -4.99 -1.09 0.07
C TRP A 83 -5.56 -0.09 -0.93
N LEU A 84 -6.88 0.00 -1.04
CA LEU A 84 -7.53 1.00 -1.89
C LEU A 84 -7.29 2.42 -1.38
N THR A 85 -7.29 2.61 -0.06
CA THR A 85 -6.91 3.89 0.57
C THR A 85 -5.49 4.26 0.17
N PHE A 86 -4.53 3.34 0.31
CA PHE A 86 -3.16 3.57 -0.13
C PHE A 86 -3.04 3.94 -1.62
N GLY A 87 -3.88 3.37 -2.49
CA GLY A 87 -3.88 3.71 -3.91
C GLY A 87 -4.26 5.17 -4.22
N GLY A 88 -5.09 5.80 -3.39
CA GLY A 88 -5.41 7.22 -3.52
C GLY A 88 -4.35 8.14 -2.93
N LEU A 89 -3.58 7.68 -1.94
CA LEU A 89 -2.72 8.53 -1.12
C LEU A 89 -1.59 9.19 -1.89
N LEU A 90 -1.04 8.55 -2.94
CA LEU A 90 -0.01 9.18 -3.77
C LEU A 90 -0.52 10.49 -4.41
N ALA A 91 -1.75 10.49 -4.91
CA ALA A 91 -2.37 11.67 -5.51
C ALA A 91 -2.67 12.74 -4.45
N VAL A 92 -3.11 12.32 -3.25
CA VAL A 92 -3.40 13.24 -2.13
C VAL A 92 -2.15 13.99 -1.70
N VAL A 93 -1.01 13.31 -1.56
CA VAL A 93 0.26 13.97 -1.15
C VAL A 93 0.61 15.12 -2.09
N TYR A 94 0.55 14.90 -3.41
CA TYR A 94 0.85 15.95 -4.38
C TYR A 94 -0.20 17.07 -4.45
N ARG A 95 -1.47 16.76 -4.18
CA ARG A 95 -2.57 17.74 -4.26
C ARG A 95 -2.69 18.61 -3.01
N LYS A 96 -2.30 18.09 -1.84
CA LYS A 96 -2.42 18.79 -0.56
C LYS A 96 -1.10 18.72 0.22
N PRO A 97 -0.09 19.52 -0.15
CA PRO A 97 1.22 19.52 0.51
C PRO A 97 1.16 19.72 2.03
N ALA A 98 0.20 20.50 2.53
CA ALA A 98 -0.03 20.70 3.96
C ALA A 98 -0.30 19.39 4.73
N ILE A 99 -0.91 18.41 4.06
CA ILE A 99 -1.25 17.10 4.65
C ILE A 99 -0.08 16.12 4.54
N ALA A 100 0.97 16.39 3.74
CA ALA A 100 2.10 15.49 3.57
C ALA A 100 2.83 15.19 4.90
N LYS A 101 2.94 16.17 5.80
CA LYS A 101 3.50 15.98 7.16
C LYS A 101 2.66 15.01 8.01
N VAL A 102 1.34 15.12 7.92
CA VAL A 102 0.42 14.21 8.61
C VAL A 102 0.54 12.80 8.03
N LEU A 103 0.60 12.70 6.70
CA LEU A 103 0.71 11.41 6.00
C LEU A 103 2.06 10.72 6.21
N TRP A 104 3.14 11.45 6.48
CA TRP A 104 4.41 10.86 6.90
C TRP A 104 4.24 9.89 8.08
N VAL A 105 3.42 10.26 9.07
CA VAL A 105 3.06 9.41 10.21
C VAL A 105 1.84 8.54 9.89
N GLY A 106 0.90 9.04 9.08
CA GLY A 106 -0.29 8.30 8.67
C GLY A 106 0.01 7.02 7.89
N PHE A 107 1.04 7.01 7.03
CA PHE A 107 1.42 5.82 6.27
C PHE A 107 1.85 4.64 7.16
N PRO A 108 2.83 4.78 8.09
CA PRO A 108 3.20 3.66 8.95
C PRO A 108 2.03 3.23 9.85
N LEU A 109 1.20 4.15 10.35
CA LEU A 109 0.01 3.78 11.13
C LEU A 109 -0.97 2.93 10.31
N LEU A 110 -1.27 3.34 9.08
CA LEU A 110 -2.13 2.58 8.19
C LEU A 110 -1.52 1.22 7.81
N GLY A 111 -0.18 1.17 7.66
CA GLY A 111 0.58 -0.07 7.49
C GLY A 111 0.48 -1.01 8.69
N VAL A 112 0.60 -0.48 9.90
CA VAL A 112 0.41 -1.22 11.15
C VAL A 112 -1.02 -1.75 11.24
N CYS A 113 -2.04 -0.96 10.88
CA CYS A 113 -3.42 -1.44 10.80
C CYS A 113 -3.56 -2.63 9.83
N ALA A 114 -2.96 -2.54 8.64
CA ALA A 114 -2.96 -3.65 7.67
C ALA A 114 -2.23 -4.89 8.20
N ALA A 115 -1.13 -4.70 8.93
CA ALA A 115 -0.38 -5.80 9.55
C ALA A 115 -1.17 -6.45 10.69
N TYR A 116 -1.79 -5.64 11.56
CA TYR A 116 -2.65 -6.10 12.64
C TYR A 116 -3.79 -6.99 12.11
N LEU A 117 -4.51 -6.53 11.08
CA LEU A 117 -5.58 -7.31 10.43
C LEU A 117 -5.06 -8.66 9.90
N ALA A 118 -3.85 -8.67 9.32
CA ALA A 118 -3.27 -9.88 8.75
C ALA A 118 -2.77 -10.89 9.79
N ILE A 119 -2.23 -10.39 10.90
CA ILE A 119 -1.65 -11.20 11.99
C ILE A 119 -2.77 -11.80 12.84
N TYR A 120 -3.67 -10.94 13.34
CA TYR A 120 -4.66 -11.34 14.34
C TYR A 120 -5.98 -11.81 13.75
N LYS A 121 -6.30 -11.44 12.51
CA LYS A 121 -7.52 -11.85 11.79
C LYS A 121 -8.79 -11.75 12.67
N PRO A 122 -9.07 -10.59 13.29
CA PRO A 122 -9.96 -10.49 14.45
C PRO A 122 -11.46 -10.71 14.18
N PHE A 123 -11.91 -10.71 12.91
CA PHE A 123 -13.32 -10.83 12.51
C PHE A 123 -13.45 -11.25 11.03
#